data_AF-A0A532DER3-F1
#
_entry.id   AF-A0A532DER3-F1
#
_cell.length_a   1.000
_cell.length_b   1.000
_cell.length_c   1.000
_cell.angle_alpha   90.00
_cell.angle_beta   90.00
_cell.angle_gamma   90.00
#
_symmetry.space_group_name_H-M   'P 1'
#
loop_
_entity.id
_entity.type
_entity.pdbx_description
1 polymer ?
#
loop_
_entity_poly.entity_id
_entity_poly.type
_entity_poly.pdbx_seq_one_letter_code
_entity_poly.pdbx_strand_id
1 'polypeptide(L)'
;MTVAIEMGQTSAGAPAALDLEELLATRLLVQGNSGSGKSHLLRRLLEQSAPWVQQTIIDPEGDFVTLGDRFGHLVIDAEEHTERGLQSAGERARIHRVSTVLNLEGLDAENQMRRAAAFLGGLFEVARDHWYPMLVVVDEA
;
A
#
# COMPACT_ATOMS: atom_id res chain seq x y z
N MET A 1 -8.25 21.02 3.25
CA MET A 1 -7.26 21.59 2.31
C MET A 1 -6.83 20.40 1.50
N THR A 2 -7.34 20.30 0.30
CA THR A 2 -7.32 19.04 -0.44
C THR A 2 -5.93 18.74 -0.97
N VAL A 3 -5.40 17.55 -0.68
CA VAL A 3 -4.12 17.10 -1.25
C VAL A 3 -4.40 16.53 -2.63
N ALA A 4 -3.94 17.23 -3.66
CA ALA A 4 -4.03 16.79 -5.04
C ALA A 4 -2.79 15.99 -5.43
N ILE A 5 -2.98 14.76 -5.91
CA ILE A 5 -1.92 13.89 -6.41
C ILE A 5 -1.86 14.04 -7.93
N GLU A 6 -0.73 14.52 -8.46
CA GLU A 6 -0.57 14.69 -9.89
C GLU A 6 -0.30 13.35 -10.57
N MET A 7 -1.28 12.84 -11.30
CA MET A 7 -1.25 11.53 -11.97
C MET A 7 -0.65 11.60 -13.38
N GLY A 8 -0.70 12.76 -14.03
CA GLY A 8 -0.18 12.97 -15.38
C GLY A 8 -0.79 14.20 -16.04
N GLN A 9 -1.00 14.15 -17.36
CA GLN A 9 -1.61 15.23 -18.14
C GLN A 9 -2.86 14.74 -18.86
N THR A 10 -3.87 15.60 -18.92
CA THR A 10 -5.05 15.43 -19.76
C THR A 10 -4.72 15.64 -21.24
N SER A 11 -5.63 15.28 -22.14
CA SER A 11 -5.49 15.53 -23.59
C SER A 11 -5.39 17.03 -23.94
N ALA A 12 -5.84 17.91 -23.05
CA ALA A 12 -5.72 19.36 -23.17
C ALA A 12 -4.37 19.91 -22.63
N GLY A 13 -3.48 19.04 -22.15
CA GLY A 13 -2.19 19.42 -21.54
C GLY A 13 -2.28 19.93 -20.11
N ALA A 14 -3.48 20.01 -19.52
CA ALA A 14 -3.66 20.37 -18.12
C ALA A 14 -3.30 19.19 -17.19
N PRO A 15 -2.78 19.43 -15.97
CA PRO A 15 -2.53 18.37 -15.00
C PRO A 15 -3.78 17.53 -14.73
N ALA A 16 -3.63 16.20 -14.80
CA ALA A 16 -4.62 15.26 -14.31
C ALA A 16 -4.30 14.96 -12.84
N ALA A 17 -5.16 15.42 -11.93
CA ALA A 17 -4.97 15.27 -10.51
C ALA A 17 -6.04 14.36 -9.89
N LEU A 18 -5.64 13.62 -8.87
CA LEU A 18 -6.51 12.79 -8.05
C LEU A 18 -6.60 13.38 -6.63
N ASP A 19 -7.81 13.48 -6.10
CA ASP A 19 -8.07 13.99 -4.75
C ASP A 19 -7.82 12.87 -3.72
N LEU A 20 -6.84 13.08 -2.83
CA LEU A 20 -6.51 12.10 -1.79
C LEU A 20 -7.63 11.94 -0.76
N GLU A 21 -8.35 13.01 -0.40
CA GLU A 21 -9.47 12.92 0.56
C GLU A 21 -10.62 12.09 -0.05
N GLU A 22 -10.93 12.31 -1.33
CA GLU A 22 -11.91 11.51 -2.07
C GLU A 22 -11.47 10.04 -2.16
N LEU A 23 -10.19 9.78 -2.46
CA LEU A 23 -9.66 8.41 -2.50
C LEU A 23 -9.80 7.69 -1.16
N LEU A 24 -9.54 8.37 -0.05
CA LEU A 24 -9.68 7.78 1.29
C LEU A 24 -11.13 7.48 1.66
N ALA A 25 -12.09 8.16 1.05
CA ALA A 25 -13.52 7.89 1.21
C ALA A 25 -14.07 6.84 0.22
N THR A 26 -13.29 6.47 -0.80
CA THR A 26 -13.71 5.63 -1.92
C THR A 26 -12.72 4.49 -2.19
N ARG A 27 -12.71 3.95 -3.41
CA ARG A 27 -11.81 2.88 -3.86
C ARG A 27 -11.33 3.20 -5.26
N LEU A 28 -10.06 2.95 -5.52
CA LEU A 28 -9.46 3.05 -6.85
C LEU A 28 -9.14 1.65 -7.37
N LEU A 29 -9.57 1.38 -8.61
CA LEU A 29 -9.13 0.22 -9.37
C LEU A 29 -8.23 0.70 -10.51
N VAL A 30 -6.99 0.20 -10.56
CA VAL A 30 -6.05 0.45 -11.66
C VAL A 30 -5.98 -0.83 -12.50
N GLN A 31 -6.35 -0.73 -13.77
CA GLN A 31 -6.36 -1.86 -14.69
C GLN A 31 -5.64 -1.49 -15.99
N GLY A 32 -4.88 -2.45 -16.51
CA GLY A 32 -4.10 -2.31 -17.72
C GLY A 32 -3.28 -3.57 -18.00
N ASN A 33 -2.95 -3.78 -19.27
CA ASN A 33 -2.11 -4.91 -19.69
C ASN A 33 -0.68 -4.75 -19.14
N SER A 34 0.10 -5.83 -19.14
CA SER A 34 1.54 -5.74 -18.85
C SER A 34 2.21 -4.67 -19.74
N GLY A 35 3.08 -3.86 -19.14
CA GLY A 35 3.74 -2.73 -19.81
C GLY A 35 2.89 -1.47 -20.00
N SER A 36 1.62 -1.44 -19.55
CA SER A 36 0.76 -0.24 -19.63
C SER A 36 1.11 0.88 -18.65
N GLY A 37 2.04 0.62 -17.71
CA GLY A 37 2.46 1.59 -16.70
C GLY A 37 1.67 1.55 -15.39
N LYS A 38 0.95 0.45 -15.07
CA LYS A 38 0.24 0.27 -13.79
C LYS A 38 1.13 0.56 -12.58
N SER A 39 2.26 -0.14 -12.46
CA SER A 39 3.20 0.00 -11.33
C SER A 39 3.78 1.42 -11.28
N HIS A 40 4.02 2.06 -12.43
CA HIS A 40 4.46 3.46 -12.48
C HIS A 40 3.41 4.43 -11.92
N LEU A 41 2.13 4.25 -12.29
CA LEU A 41 1.02 5.04 -11.79
C LEU A 41 0.79 4.82 -10.28
N LEU A 42 0.83 3.57 -9.82
CA LEU A 42 0.73 3.22 -8.40
C LEU A 42 1.89 3.80 -7.60
N ARG A 43 3.12 3.68 -8.10
CA ARG A 43 4.30 4.28 -7.46
C ARG A 43 4.15 5.80 -7.32
N ARG A 44 3.70 6.48 -8.37
CA ARG A 44 3.43 7.93 -8.34
C ARG A 44 2.37 8.30 -7.30
N LEU A 45 1.29 7.51 -7.16
CA LEU A 45 0.27 7.68 -6.13
C LEU A 45 0.87 7.49 -4.72
N LEU A 46 1.61 6.40 -4.52
CA LEU A 46 2.22 6.03 -3.24
C LEU A 46 3.23 7.07 -2.77
N GLU A 47 4.17 7.45 -3.64
CA GLU A 47 5.22 8.43 -3.32
C GLU A 47 4.62 9.81 -2.95
N GLN A 48 3.61 10.28 -3.68
CA GLN A 48 2.99 11.57 -3.41
C GLN A 48 2.06 11.57 -2.19
N SER A 49 1.43 10.44 -1.87
CA SER A 49 0.53 10.33 -0.71
C SER A 49 1.25 9.95 0.59
N ALA A 50 2.50 9.46 0.52
CA ALA A 50 3.26 8.98 1.68
C ALA A 50 3.40 9.98 2.84
N PRO A 51 3.62 11.30 2.61
CA PRO A 51 3.71 12.28 3.70
C PRO A 51 2.37 12.57 4.40
N TRP A 52 1.25 12.16 3.81
CA TRP A 52 -0.08 12.66 4.18
C TRP A 52 -0.94 11.61 4.87
N VAL A 53 -0.77 10.33 4.49
CA VAL A 53 -1.59 9.24 5.00
C VAL A 53 -0.75 8.00 5.28
N GLN A 54 -1.13 7.25 6.31
CA GLN A 54 -0.52 5.95 6.56
C GLN A 54 -0.79 5.01 5.37
N GLN A 55 0.21 4.24 4.96
CA GLN A 55 0.10 3.33 3.82
C GLN A 55 0.46 1.89 4.21
N THR A 56 -0.28 0.92 3.70
CA THR A 56 0.13 -0.48 3.65
C THR A 56 0.11 -0.92 2.20
N ILE A 57 1.25 -1.40 1.71
CA ILE A 57 1.40 -1.98 0.37
C ILE A 57 1.54 -3.49 0.52
N ILE A 58 0.70 -4.25 -0.19
CA ILE A 58 0.83 -5.69 -0.37
C ILE A 58 1.54 -5.89 -1.71
N ASP A 59 2.76 -6.41 -1.66
CA ASP A 59 3.71 -6.37 -2.78
C ASP A 59 4.18 -7.79 -3.16
N PRO A 60 3.47 -8.47 -4.08
CA PRO A 60 3.82 -9.81 -4.55
C PRO A 60 5.17 -9.91 -5.26
N GLU A 61 5.58 -8.85 -5.96
CA GLU A 61 6.76 -8.85 -6.83
C GLU A 61 7.97 -8.11 -6.22
N GLY A 62 7.82 -7.51 -5.03
CA GLY A 62 8.89 -6.74 -4.38
C GLY A 62 9.16 -5.39 -5.05
N ASP A 63 8.24 -4.91 -5.88
CA ASP A 63 8.39 -3.72 -6.71
C ASP A 63 8.43 -2.41 -5.91
N PHE A 64 7.99 -2.42 -4.65
CA PHE A 64 7.81 -1.22 -3.81
C PHE A 64 8.72 -1.15 -2.58
N VAL A 65 9.61 -2.13 -2.36
CA VAL A 65 10.51 -2.16 -1.19
C VAL A 65 11.36 -0.89 -1.03
N THR A 66 11.70 -0.22 -2.14
CA THR A 66 12.45 1.06 -2.15
C THR A 66 11.70 2.22 -1.47
N LEU A 67 10.39 2.10 -1.20
CA LEU A 67 9.65 3.08 -0.41
C LEU A 67 10.18 3.15 1.02
N GLY A 68 10.76 2.06 1.54
CA GLY A 68 11.38 2.06 2.86
C GLY A 68 12.53 3.05 2.97
N ASP A 69 13.44 3.03 2.01
CA ASP A 69 14.61 3.92 2.01
C ASP A 69 14.25 5.39 1.84
N ARG A 70 13.22 5.70 1.03
CA ARG A 70 12.90 7.08 0.64
C ARG A 70 11.82 7.72 1.52
N PHE A 71 10.87 6.95 2.02
CA PHE A 71 9.67 7.45 2.71
C PHE A 71 9.49 6.86 4.11
N GLY A 72 10.38 5.97 4.56
CA GLY A 72 10.37 5.41 5.91
C GLY A 72 9.34 4.31 6.12
N HIS A 73 8.84 3.69 5.05
CA HIS A 73 8.01 2.49 5.16
C HIS A 73 8.82 1.35 5.81
N LEU A 74 8.21 0.66 6.76
CA LEU A 74 8.78 -0.59 7.27
C LEU A 74 8.57 -1.68 6.22
N VAL A 75 9.65 -2.14 5.62
CA VAL A 75 9.64 -3.32 4.73
C VAL A 75 9.61 -4.57 5.61
N ILE A 76 8.60 -5.41 5.39
CA ILE A 76 8.39 -6.67 6.10
C ILE A 76 8.52 -7.78 5.07
N ASP A 77 9.57 -8.58 5.19
CA ASP A 77 9.73 -9.79 4.41
C ASP A 77 8.82 -10.88 4.98
N ALA A 78 7.81 -11.28 4.20
CA ALA A 78 6.83 -12.27 4.64
C ALA A 78 7.36 -13.71 4.61
N GLU A 79 8.42 -13.99 3.86
CA GLU A 79 9.06 -15.31 3.82
C GLU A 79 9.73 -15.61 5.16
N GLU A 80 10.32 -14.58 5.79
CA GLU A 80 11.02 -14.69 7.08
C GLU A 80 10.07 -14.79 8.29
N HIS A 81 8.75 -14.71 8.09
CA HIS A 81 7.78 -14.55 9.17
C HIS A 81 6.65 -15.59 9.15
N THR A 82 6.21 -15.96 10.35
CA THR A 82 5.00 -16.79 10.53
C THR A 82 3.75 -15.94 10.41
N GLU A 83 2.59 -16.56 10.13
CA GLU A 83 1.29 -15.87 10.07
C GLU A 83 0.98 -15.12 11.37
N ARG A 84 1.24 -15.74 12.52
CA ARG A 84 1.09 -15.09 13.83
C ARG A 84 2.00 -13.87 13.98
N GLY A 85 3.23 -13.96 13.46
CA GLY A 85 4.17 -12.85 13.42
C GLY A 85 3.65 -11.69 12.57
N LEU A 86 3.10 -11.99 11.39
CA LEU A 86 2.51 -11.01 10.49
C LEU A 86 1.23 -10.38 11.05
N GLN A 87 0.37 -11.16 11.72
CA GLN A 87 -0.79 -10.63 12.44
C GLN A 87 -0.35 -9.61 13.50
N SER A 88 0.64 -9.98 14.33
CA SER A 88 1.21 -9.06 15.33
C SER A 88 1.86 -7.83 14.68
N ALA A 89 2.45 -7.97 13.50
CA ALA A 89 3.04 -6.86 12.75
C ALA A 89 1.97 -5.90 12.22
N GLY A 90 0.87 -6.42 11.67
CA GLY A 90 -0.29 -5.65 11.22
C GLY A 90 -0.91 -4.85 12.37
N GLU A 91 -1.14 -5.50 13.52
CA GLU A 91 -1.66 -4.83 14.71
C GLU A 91 -0.78 -3.63 15.11
N ARG A 92 0.53 -3.85 15.22
CA ARG A 92 1.50 -2.81 15.58
C ARG A 92 1.57 -1.70 14.53
N ALA A 93 1.54 -2.04 13.24
CA ALA A 93 1.52 -1.06 12.17
C ALA A 93 0.33 -0.11 12.33
N ARG A 94 -0.87 -0.63 12.59
CA ARG A 94 -2.07 0.19 12.81
C ARG A 94 -1.97 1.03 14.08
N ILE A 95 -1.61 0.42 15.22
CA ILE A 95 -1.54 1.10 16.52
C ILE A 95 -0.55 2.27 16.49
N HIS A 96 0.63 2.04 15.91
CA HIS A 96 1.72 3.01 15.89
C HIS A 96 1.75 3.89 14.64
N ARG A 97 0.77 3.72 13.74
CA ARG A 97 0.66 4.44 12.46
C ARG A 97 1.92 4.35 11.59
N VAL A 98 2.54 3.18 11.56
CA VAL A 98 3.72 2.92 10.74
C VAL A 98 3.25 2.52 9.34
N SER A 99 3.76 3.18 8.30
CA SER A 99 3.53 2.76 6.92
C SER A 99 4.37 1.52 6.61
N THR A 100 3.83 0.57 5.86
CA THR A 100 4.46 -0.74 5.64
C THR A 100 4.46 -1.15 4.17
N VAL A 101 5.50 -1.86 3.76
CA VAL A 101 5.52 -2.67 2.54
C VAL A 101 5.60 -4.12 3.00
N LEU A 102 4.58 -4.92 2.72
CA LEU A 102 4.61 -6.37 2.93
C LEU A 102 5.16 -7.01 1.66
N ASN A 103 6.46 -7.33 1.65
CA ASN A 103 7.10 -8.03 0.55
C ASN A 103 6.71 -9.51 0.61
N LEU A 104 6.12 -10.00 -0.47
CA LEU A 104 5.65 -11.37 -0.64
C LEU A 104 6.45 -12.10 -1.73
N GLU A 105 7.47 -11.46 -2.29
CA GLU A 105 8.42 -12.08 -3.22
C GLU A 105 9.00 -13.38 -2.61
N GLY A 106 9.22 -14.40 -3.44
CA GLY A 106 9.75 -15.70 -3.01
C GLY A 106 8.71 -16.70 -2.50
N LEU A 107 7.52 -16.25 -2.12
CA LEU A 107 6.41 -17.13 -1.74
C LEU A 107 5.61 -17.61 -2.95
N ASP A 108 5.13 -18.85 -2.90
CA ASP A 108 4.10 -19.31 -3.85
C ASP A 108 2.76 -18.58 -3.61
N ALA A 109 1.88 -18.57 -4.62
CA ALA A 109 0.61 -17.84 -4.57
C ALA A 109 -0.26 -18.19 -3.36
N GLU A 110 -0.26 -19.45 -2.93
CA GLU A 110 -1.05 -19.89 -1.78
C GLU A 110 -0.50 -19.29 -0.47
N ASN A 111 0.82 -19.29 -0.32
CA ASN A 111 1.50 -18.66 0.80
C ASN A 111 1.38 -17.14 0.75
N GLN A 112 1.49 -16.51 -0.42
CA GLN A 112 1.26 -15.06 -0.57
C GLN A 112 -0.12 -14.68 -0.02
N MET A 113 -1.17 -15.40 -0.42
CA MET A 113 -2.53 -15.18 0.09
C MET A 113 -2.61 -15.36 1.60
N ARG A 114 -2.04 -16.43 2.17
CA ARG A 114 -2.05 -16.67 3.62
C ARG A 114 -1.32 -15.58 4.39
N ARG A 115 -0.13 -15.18 3.94
CA ARG A 115 0.69 -14.15 4.59
C ARG A 115 0.03 -12.78 4.53
N ALA A 116 -0.48 -12.40 3.36
CA ALA A 116 -1.24 -11.16 3.19
C ALA A 116 -2.49 -11.14 4.10
N ALA A 117 -3.26 -12.24 4.12
CA ALA A 117 -4.45 -12.36 4.96
C ALA A 117 -4.11 -12.23 6.45
N ALA A 118 -3.03 -12.86 6.92
CA ALA A 118 -2.60 -12.76 8.31
C ALA A 118 -2.23 -11.32 8.70
N PHE A 119 -1.45 -10.63 7.86
CA PHE A 119 -1.07 -9.23 8.09
C PHE A 119 -2.28 -8.30 8.09
N LEU A 120 -3.15 -8.42 7.07
CA LEU A 120 -4.39 -7.64 6.97
C LEU A 120 -5.35 -7.93 8.13
N GLY A 121 -5.42 -9.17 8.59
CA GLY A 121 -6.17 -9.56 9.78
C GLY A 121 -5.74 -8.76 11.00
N GLY A 122 -4.43 -8.69 11.24
CA GLY A 122 -3.85 -7.87 12.31
C GLY A 122 -4.20 -6.39 12.21
N LEU A 123 -4.22 -5.82 10.99
CA LEU A 123 -4.65 -4.42 10.77
C LEU A 123 -6.12 -4.19 11.14
N PHE A 124 -7.00 -5.14 10.82
CA PHE A 124 -8.46 -5.01 11.02
C PHE A 124 -8.95 -5.37 12.43
N GLU A 125 -8.20 -6.18 13.18
CA GLU A 125 -8.61 -6.61 14.53
C GLU A 125 -8.33 -5.55 15.60
N VAL A 126 -7.54 -4.52 15.29
CA VAL A 126 -7.24 -3.42 16.23
C VAL A 126 -8.50 -2.65 16.59
N ALA A 127 -8.60 -2.22 17.86
CA ALA A 127 -9.69 -1.39 18.36
C ALA A 127 -9.91 -0.12 17.52
N ARG A 128 -11.18 0.28 17.37
CA ARG A 128 -11.62 1.39 16.52
C ARG A 128 -10.95 2.74 16.84
N ASP A 129 -10.48 2.94 18.06
CA ASP A 129 -9.76 4.15 18.47
C ASP A 129 -8.42 4.34 17.73
N HIS A 130 -7.90 3.29 17.09
CA HIS A 130 -6.70 3.34 16.25
C HIS A 130 -7.01 3.41 14.75
N TRP A 131 -8.29 3.54 14.36
CA TRP A 131 -8.68 3.57 12.94
C TRP A 131 -8.58 4.99 12.35
N TYR A 132 -7.34 5.45 12.24
CA TYR A 132 -7.02 6.63 11.46
C TYR A 132 -7.08 6.32 9.95
N PRO A 133 -7.27 7.34 9.09
CA PRO A 133 -7.23 7.14 7.65
C PRO A 133 -5.93 6.46 7.21
N MET A 134 -6.07 5.45 6.37
CA MET A 134 -4.98 4.63 5.82
C MET A 134 -5.31 4.28 4.38
N LEU A 135 -4.31 4.32 3.51
CA LEU A 135 -4.37 3.73 2.18
C LEU A 135 -3.85 2.28 2.24
N VAL A 136 -4.68 1.31 1.88
CA VAL A 136 -4.23 -0.08 1.67
C VAL A 136 -4.18 -0.31 0.17
N VAL A 137 -2.97 -0.55 -0.35
CA VAL A 137 -2.72 -0.81 -1.77
C VAL A 137 -2.35 -2.28 -1.93
N VAL A 138 -3.02 -2.94 -2.87
CA VAL A 138 -2.75 -4.33 -3.23
C VAL A 138 -2.32 -4.32 -4.68
N ASP A 139 -1.08 -4.72 -4.94
CA ASP A 139 -0.62 -4.91 -6.31
C ASP A 139 -0.95 -6.34 -6.80
N GLU A 140 -0.98 -6.50 -8.11
CA GLU A 140 -1.21 -7.76 -8.80
C GLU A 140 0.14 -8.43 -9.13
N ALA A 141 0.23 -9.75 -8.94
CA ALA A 141 1.28 -10.61 -9.48
C ALA A 141 0.93 -11.10 -10.89
#